data_AF-A0A0K3B1X8-F1
#
_entry.id   AF-A0A0K3B1X8-F1
#
_cell.length_a   1.000
_cell.length_b   1.000
_cell.length_c   1.000
_cell.angle_alpha   90.00
_cell.angle_beta   90.00
_cell.angle_gamma   90.00
#
_symmetry.space_group_name_H-M   'P 1'
#
loop_
_entity.id
_entity.type
_entity.pdbx_description
1 polymer ?
#
loop_
_entity_poly.entity_id
_entity_poly.type
_entity_poly.pdbx_seq_one_letter_code
_entity_poly.pdbx_strand_id
1 'polypeptide(L)'
;MSKNPWWLAGGMLGLACGYFFWYTPYAALTKVLSADIGRFELLSSAALGTLAGAALFLGSTGWWRRIRVDRSMLTAGFFMSLIIATTTLNYTFAGVSILFMLLMMRGGILILSPVVDAVRHRRVNAYSWAALGFSLLAVVAALSDVSSYVLTGGAVLSLAVYYTGYVGRFGIMSKVAKTGDADVDRGYLASEMAIAAVFQVVMVSVFGFGSFTFGGFVVGLLYAALYVYGTLIYLDRREYTWCVPANRCASLLSGLVASFGLTLLTGIAAPGTGQLIAAGLVFMAIAALSYPAVVRGPVILFVCGGNTCRSAMAEVFARTASGRRRVVSAGLSAKPGSPMSPETVVALRELGISPNGHAARQLTPGMIARADRIYVMTDEQRAGILAIAPRADVSLVDPSGDIPDPHGHDQDAFGDCAVRIRDAVSARLVPA
;
A
#
# COMPACT_ATOMS: atom_id res chain seq x y z
N MET A 1 9.33 9.22 -24.39
CA MET A 1 10.01 8.44 -23.33
C MET A 1 10.38 9.37 -22.18
N SER A 2 9.51 9.57 -21.17
CA SER A 2 9.92 10.33 -19.97
C SER A 2 10.66 9.37 -19.04
N LYS A 3 11.97 9.55 -18.85
CA LYS A 3 12.74 8.88 -17.80
C LYS A 3 11.98 9.06 -16.48
N ASN A 4 11.74 7.98 -15.74
CA ASN A 4 11.18 8.08 -14.40
C ASN A 4 12.08 9.03 -13.59
N PRO A 5 11.52 10.02 -12.84
CA PRO A 5 12.32 10.87 -11.99
C PRO A 5 13.25 10.03 -11.08
N TRP A 6 14.46 10.51 -10.85
CA TRP A 6 15.51 9.80 -10.09
C TRP A 6 15.04 9.39 -8.67
N TRP A 7 14.13 10.14 -8.07
CA TRP A 7 13.55 9.85 -6.76
C TRP A 7 12.51 8.70 -6.77
N LEU A 8 12.07 8.24 -7.94
CA LEU A 8 11.32 6.98 -8.12
C LEU A 8 12.24 5.76 -8.33
N ALA A 9 13.54 5.96 -8.59
CA ALA A 9 14.45 4.86 -8.92
C ALA A 9 14.76 3.93 -7.74
N GLY A 10 14.61 4.42 -6.50
CA GLY A 10 14.86 3.64 -5.28
C GLY A 10 13.72 2.70 -4.86
N GLY A 11 12.66 2.56 -5.68
CA GLY A 11 11.49 1.76 -5.35
C GLY A 11 10.82 2.17 -4.03
N MET A 12 10.20 1.21 -3.33
CA MET A 12 9.51 1.46 -2.06
C MET A 12 10.43 2.03 -0.96
N LEU A 13 11.69 1.58 -0.90
CA LEU A 13 12.64 2.08 0.10
C LEU A 13 12.99 3.55 -0.17
N GLY A 14 13.27 3.91 -1.42
CA GLY A 14 13.53 5.30 -1.81
C GLY A 14 12.33 6.21 -1.50
N LEU A 15 11.10 5.74 -1.77
CA LEU A 15 9.88 6.47 -1.43
C LEU A 15 9.71 6.64 0.09
N ALA A 16 9.96 5.60 0.88
CA ALA A 16 9.89 5.66 2.34
C ALA A 16 10.96 6.60 2.93
N CYS A 17 12.19 6.58 2.42
CA CYS A 17 13.25 7.50 2.80
C CYS A 17 12.92 8.95 2.43
N GLY A 18 12.37 9.18 1.24
CA GLY A 18 11.90 10.51 0.81
C GLY A 18 10.76 11.01 1.71
N TYR A 19 9.78 10.16 2.02
CA TYR A 19 8.73 10.50 2.97
C TYR A 19 9.31 10.84 4.34
N PHE A 20 10.23 10.04 4.86
CA PHE A 20 10.92 10.29 6.12
C PHE A 20 11.63 11.65 6.13
N PHE A 21 12.39 11.95 5.07
CA PHE A 21 13.17 13.17 4.93
C PHE A 21 12.30 14.43 4.98
N TRP A 22 11.17 14.44 4.27
CA TRP A 22 10.26 15.61 4.25
C TRP A 22 9.37 15.71 5.48
N TYR A 23 9.03 14.58 6.10
CA TYR A 23 8.15 14.56 7.28
C TYR A 23 8.85 15.10 8.54
N THR A 24 10.15 14.85 8.71
CA THR A 24 10.93 15.30 9.87
C THR A 24 10.92 16.82 10.07
N PRO A 25 11.34 17.66 9.08
CA PRO A 25 11.29 19.11 9.21
C PRO A 25 9.84 19.63 9.25
N TYR A 26 8.89 18.97 8.57
CA TYR A 26 7.48 19.31 8.66
C TYR A 26 6.97 19.21 10.10
N ALA A 27 7.17 18.07 10.75
CA ALA A 27 6.70 17.83 12.11
C ALA A 27 7.39 18.76 13.12
N ALA A 28 8.72 18.93 13.00
CA ALA A 28 9.49 19.80 13.88
C ALA A 28 9.03 21.26 13.76
N LEU A 29 8.96 21.80 12.54
CA LEU A 29 8.59 23.19 12.29
C LEU A 29 7.14 23.46 12.72
N THR A 30 6.21 22.57 12.40
CA THR A 30 4.80 22.71 12.82
C THR A 30 4.69 22.81 14.33
N LYS A 31 5.47 22.01 15.08
CA LYS A 31 5.42 22.01 16.54
C LYS A 31 6.04 23.26 17.17
N VAL A 32 7.15 23.75 16.61
CA VAL A 32 7.78 24.98 17.09
C VAL A 32 6.86 26.18 16.85
N LEU A 33 6.31 26.30 15.64
CA LEU A 33 5.43 27.41 15.30
C LEU A 33 4.12 27.41 16.07
N SER A 34 3.61 26.23 16.46
CA SER A 34 2.35 26.15 17.20
C SER A 34 2.43 26.64 18.65
N ALA A 35 3.64 26.91 19.17
CA ALA A 35 3.81 27.56 20.46
C ALA A 35 3.43 29.05 20.42
N ASP A 36 3.78 29.73 19.33
CA ASP A 36 3.67 31.20 19.23
C ASP A 36 2.55 31.67 18.28
N ILE A 37 2.13 30.83 17.33
CA ILE A 37 1.17 31.17 16.29
C ILE A 37 -0.18 30.52 16.59
N GLY A 38 -1.26 31.28 16.40
CA GLY A 38 -2.62 30.77 16.54
C GLY A 38 -2.87 29.57 15.61
N ARG A 39 -3.56 28.55 16.13
CA ARG A 39 -3.86 27.29 15.41
C ARG A 39 -4.46 27.52 14.01
N PHE A 40 -5.38 28.48 13.91
CA PHE A 40 -6.05 28.83 12.66
C PHE A 40 -5.15 29.63 11.72
N GLU A 41 -4.29 30.53 12.24
CA GLU A 41 -3.31 31.27 11.44
C GLU A 41 -2.27 30.35 10.80
N LEU A 42 -1.78 29.37 11.59
CA LEU A 42 -0.89 28.33 11.10
C LEU A 42 -1.57 27.49 10.03
N LEU A 43 -2.83 27.07 10.26
CA LEU A 43 -3.60 26.28 9.31
C LEU A 43 -3.88 27.04 8.00
N SER A 44 -4.21 28.34 8.07
CA SER A 44 -4.42 29.18 6.89
C SER A 44 -3.15 29.31 6.05
N SER A 45 -2.04 29.62 6.72
CA SER A 45 -0.74 29.76 6.05
C SER A 45 -0.28 28.44 5.44
N ALA A 46 -0.48 27.32 6.15
CA ALA A 46 -0.17 25.98 5.64
C ALA A 46 -1.04 25.59 4.46
N ALA A 47 -2.34 25.92 4.44
CA ALA A 47 -3.22 25.66 3.30
C ALA A 47 -2.74 26.39 2.03
N LEU A 48 -2.35 27.66 2.16
CA LEU A 48 -1.75 28.43 1.06
C LEU A 48 -0.41 27.85 0.60
N GLY A 49 0.43 27.42 1.54
CA GLY A 49 1.70 26.74 1.24
C GLY A 49 1.50 25.42 0.53
N THR A 50 0.51 24.62 0.93
CA THR A 50 0.16 23.36 0.25
C THR A 50 -0.36 23.62 -1.16
N LEU A 51 -1.17 24.66 -1.37
CA LEU A 51 -1.61 25.07 -2.70
C LEU A 51 -0.45 25.50 -3.60
N ALA A 52 0.45 26.34 -3.09
CA ALA A 52 1.65 26.75 -3.81
C ALA A 52 2.56 25.56 -4.15
N GLY A 53 2.80 24.68 -3.18
CA GLY A 53 3.61 23.47 -3.37
C GLY A 53 3.00 22.49 -4.38
N ALA A 54 1.67 22.34 -4.37
CA ALA A 54 0.95 21.56 -5.38
C ALA A 54 1.10 22.18 -6.77
N ALA A 55 0.91 23.49 -6.92
CA ALA A 55 1.09 24.19 -8.19
C ALA A 55 2.53 24.04 -8.72
N LEU A 56 3.53 24.22 -7.86
CA LEU A 56 4.96 24.06 -8.21
C LEU A 56 5.28 22.64 -8.66
N PHE A 57 4.82 21.62 -7.91
CA PHE A 57 5.03 20.23 -8.26
C PHE A 57 4.35 19.87 -9.59
N LEU A 58 3.07 20.22 -9.75
CA LEU A 58 2.29 19.90 -10.94
C LEU A 58 2.83 20.63 -12.18
N GLY A 59 3.25 21.89 -12.02
CA GLY A 59 3.87 22.71 -13.06
C GLY A 59 5.23 22.15 -13.50
N SER A 60 6.13 21.89 -12.56
CA SER A 60 7.49 21.39 -12.84
C SER A 60 7.52 19.97 -13.44
N THR A 61 6.57 19.11 -13.04
CA THR A 61 6.47 17.75 -13.58
C THR A 61 5.64 17.65 -14.87
N GLY A 62 4.88 18.71 -15.20
CA GLY A 62 3.90 18.69 -16.28
C GLY A 62 2.69 17.78 -16.02
N TRP A 63 2.52 17.28 -14.79
CA TRP A 63 1.42 16.36 -14.44
C TRP A 63 0.06 17.04 -14.35
N TRP A 64 0.02 18.38 -14.35
CA TRP A 64 -1.23 19.15 -14.46
C TRP A 64 -2.09 18.74 -15.66
N ARG A 65 -1.47 18.30 -16.77
CA ARG A 65 -2.17 17.81 -17.97
C ARG A 65 -2.96 16.51 -17.77
N ARG A 66 -2.68 15.80 -16.67
CA ARG A 66 -3.34 14.53 -16.32
C ARG A 66 -4.47 14.71 -15.31
N ILE A 67 -4.75 15.94 -14.87
CA ILE A 67 -5.80 16.22 -13.90
C ILE A 67 -7.16 15.87 -14.52
N ARG A 68 -7.95 15.10 -13.77
CA ARG A 68 -9.33 14.75 -14.08
C ARG A 68 -10.21 15.23 -12.93
N VAL A 69 -11.30 15.90 -13.28
CA VAL A 69 -12.28 16.38 -12.29
C VAL A 69 -13.56 15.59 -12.50
N ASP A 70 -13.68 14.48 -11.80
CA ASP A 70 -14.88 13.66 -11.73
C ASP A 70 -15.34 13.49 -10.27
N ARG A 71 -16.52 12.90 -10.07
CA ARG A 71 -17.10 12.71 -8.73
C ARG A 71 -16.17 11.93 -7.79
N SER A 72 -15.44 10.95 -8.31
CA SER A 72 -14.51 10.16 -7.49
C SER A 72 -13.29 10.98 -7.10
N MET A 73 -12.73 11.78 -8.02
CA MET A 73 -11.59 12.65 -7.74
C MET A 73 -11.96 13.80 -6.79
N LEU A 74 -13.16 14.37 -6.93
CA LEU A 74 -13.69 15.35 -5.98
C LEU A 74 -13.82 14.76 -4.57
N THR A 75 -14.37 13.55 -4.47
CA THR A 75 -14.51 12.84 -3.19
C THR A 75 -13.15 12.49 -2.58
N ALA A 76 -12.20 12.00 -3.39
CA ALA A 76 -10.84 11.72 -2.94
C ALA A 76 -10.12 12.97 -2.44
N GLY A 77 -10.19 14.07 -3.19
CA GLY A 77 -9.60 15.35 -2.81
C GLY A 77 -10.23 15.95 -1.55
N PHE A 78 -11.56 15.82 -1.37
CA PHE A 78 -12.23 16.21 -0.12
C PHE A 78 -11.68 15.46 1.09
N PHE A 79 -11.68 14.12 1.05
CA PHE A 79 -11.16 13.30 2.16
C PHE A 79 -9.69 13.53 2.41
N MET A 80 -8.89 13.71 1.36
CA MET A 80 -7.49 14.05 1.50
C MET A 80 -7.32 15.42 2.17
N SER A 81 -8.12 16.42 1.82
CA SER A 81 -8.06 17.72 2.48
C SER A 81 -8.30 17.62 3.99
N LEU A 82 -9.29 16.81 4.43
CA LEU A 82 -9.50 16.53 5.86
C LEU A 82 -8.24 15.97 6.53
N ILE A 83 -7.53 15.05 5.85
CA ILE A 83 -6.27 14.48 6.34
C ILE A 83 -5.18 15.55 6.47
N ILE A 84 -5.02 16.43 5.48
CA ILE A 84 -3.99 17.48 5.50
C ILE A 84 -4.23 18.41 6.69
N ALA A 85 -5.45 18.93 6.81
CA ALA A 85 -5.78 19.90 7.85
C ALA A 85 -5.65 19.30 9.25
N THR A 86 -6.20 18.11 9.47
CA THR A 86 -6.13 17.46 10.79
C THR A 86 -4.71 17.03 11.15
N THR A 87 -3.87 16.65 10.18
CA THR A 87 -2.46 16.35 10.46
C THR A 87 -1.72 17.56 11.00
N THR A 88 -1.90 18.74 10.39
CA THR A 88 -1.31 19.98 10.87
C THR A 88 -1.92 20.39 12.21
N LEU A 89 -3.25 20.37 12.32
CA LEU A 89 -3.97 20.79 13.54
C LEU A 89 -3.60 19.92 14.75
N ASN A 90 -3.38 18.61 14.55
CA ASN A 90 -3.03 17.70 15.62
C ASN A 90 -1.75 18.12 16.38
N TYR A 91 -0.76 18.69 15.70
CA TYR A 91 0.46 19.18 16.35
C TYR A 91 0.30 20.52 17.08
N THR A 92 -0.84 21.19 16.90
CA THR A 92 -1.12 22.51 17.50
C THR A 92 -1.83 22.46 18.84
N PHE A 93 -2.35 21.30 19.25
CA PHE A 93 -3.00 21.20 20.56
C PHE A 93 -1.96 21.41 21.68
N ALA A 94 -2.37 22.16 22.71
CA ALA A 94 -1.54 22.37 23.88
C ALA A 94 -1.38 21.06 24.65
N GLY A 95 -0.18 20.82 25.19
CA GLY A 95 0.07 19.61 25.98
C GLY A 95 -0.08 18.31 25.18
N VAL A 96 0.33 18.30 23.91
CA VAL A 96 0.58 17.04 23.17
C VAL A 96 1.98 17.06 22.56
N SER A 97 2.72 15.95 22.67
CA SER A 97 4.00 15.78 22.00
C SER A 97 3.80 15.36 20.52
N ILE A 98 4.83 15.58 19.70
CA ILE A 98 4.84 15.10 18.30
C ILE A 98 4.63 13.58 18.28
N LEU A 99 5.39 12.86 19.11
CA LEU A 99 5.36 11.40 19.15
C LEU A 99 4.00 10.89 19.62
N PHE A 100 3.39 11.50 20.65
CA PHE A 100 2.06 11.13 21.11
C PHE A 100 1.00 11.26 20.00
N MET A 101 0.97 12.38 19.28
CA MET A 101 0.02 12.55 18.17
C MET A 101 0.28 11.59 17.01
N LEU A 102 1.54 11.30 16.69
CA LEU A 102 1.87 10.30 15.68
C LEU A 102 1.41 8.89 16.08
N LEU A 103 1.58 8.52 17.35
CA LEU A 103 1.12 7.24 17.89
C LEU A 103 -0.40 7.11 17.77
N MET A 104 -1.14 8.15 18.14
CA MET A 104 -2.60 8.16 17.95
C MET A 104 -2.96 8.04 16.47
N MET A 105 -2.42 8.92 15.62
CA MET A 105 -2.74 8.93 14.19
C MET A 105 -2.35 7.62 13.46
N ARG A 106 -1.20 7.02 13.79
CA ARG A 106 -0.70 5.80 13.12
C ARG A 106 -1.32 4.56 13.73
N GLY A 107 -1.28 4.43 15.05
CA GLY A 107 -1.89 3.33 15.78
C GLY A 107 -3.40 3.24 15.52
N GLY A 108 -4.10 4.38 15.50
CA GLY A 108 -5.54 4.43 15.20
C GLY A 108 -5.91 3.88 13.82
N ILE A 109 -5.11 4.17 12.79
CA ILE A 109 -5.33 3.58 11.45
C ILE A 109 -5.09 2.06 11.46
N LEU A 110 -4.07 1.59 12.18
CA LEU A 110 -3.76 0.16 12.31
C LEU A 110 -4.86 -0.59 13.08
N ILE A 111 -5.49 0.05 14.06
CA ILE A 111 -6.65 -0.47 14.79
C ILE A 111 -7.88 -0.52 13.88
N LEU A 112 -8.12 0.54 13.11
CA LEU A 112 -9.33 0.69 12.31
C LEU A 112 -9.42 -0.32 11.16
N SER A 113 -8.30 -0.66 10.53
CA SER A 113 -8.28 -1.57 9.38
C SER A 113 -8.91 -2.94 9.67
N PRO A 114 -8.46 -3.74 10.66
CA PRO A 114 -9.07 -5.03 10.98
C PRO A 114 -10.49 -4.90 11.50
N VAL A 115 -10.83 -3.82 12.23
CA VAL A 115 -12.20 -3.57 12.72
C VAL A 115 -13.15 -3.36 11.54
N VAL A 116 -12.78 -2.52 10.57
CA VAL A 116 -13.59 -2.27 9.36
C VAL A 116 -13.75 -3.53 8.54
N ASP A 117 -12.70 -4.34 8.39
CA ASP A 117 -12.78 -5.61 7.67
C ASP A 117 -13.68 -6.63 8.38
N ALA A 118 -13.61 -6.71 9.72
CA ALA A 118 -14.49 -7.56 10.52
C ALA A 118 -15.97 -7.14 10.41
N VAL A 119 -16.27 -5.84 10.50
CA VAL A 119 -17.62 -5.27 10.33
C VAL A 119 -18.17 -5.55 8.92
N ARG A 120 -17.30 -5.62 7.91
CA ARG A 120 -17.67 -5.99 6.53
C ARG A 120 -17.69 -7.51 6.28
N HIS A 121 -17.66 -8.32 7.32
CA HIS A 121 -17.64 -9.79 7.26
C HIS A 121 -16.52 -10.37 6.39
N ARG A 122 -15.38 -9.67 6.30
CA ARG A 122 -14.18 -10.19 5.62
C ARG A 122 -13.38 -11.06 6.57
N ARG A 123 -12.70 -12.09 6.04
CA ARG A 123 -11.81 -12.93 6.84
C ARG A 123 -10.58 -12.12 7.29
N VAL A 124 -10.43 -11.95 8.60
CA VAL A 124 -9.27 -11.30 9.22
C VAL A 124 -8.25 -12.36 9.62
N ASN A 125 -7.00 -12.19 9.22
CA ASN A 125 -5.94 -13.15 9.48
C ASN A 125 -5.34 -12.98 10.89
N ALA A 126 -4.70 -14.03 11.41
CA ALA A 126 -4.10 -14.03 12.76
C ALA A 126 -3.08 -12.89 12.98
N TYR A 127 -2.26 -12.57 11.98
CA TYR A 127 -1.31 -11.46 12.05
C TYR A 127 -1.99 -10.08 12.16
N SER A 128 -3.18 -9.92 11.58
CA SER A 128 -3.97 -8.69 11.72
C SER A 128 -4.54 -8.54 13.14
N TRP A 129 -4.90 -9.65 13.80
CA TRP A 129 -5.29 -9.66 15.21
C TRP A 129 -4.10 -9.34 16.13
N ALA A 130 -2.93 -9.91 15.86
CA ALA A 130 -1.71 -9.57 16.60
C ALA A 130 -1.37 -8.08 16.48
N ALA A 131 -1.45 -7.52 15.27
CA ALA A 131 -1.22 -6.09 15.03
C ALA A 131 -2.24 -5.19 15.75
N LEU A 132 -3.51 -5.59 15.78
CA LEU A 132 -4.54 -4.92 16.58
C LEU A 132 -4.17 -4.90 18.07
N GLY A 133 -3.78 -6.06 18.62
CA GLY A 133 -3.35 -6.18 20.01
C GLY A 133 -2.18 -5.26 20.36
N PHE A 134 -1.12 -5.28 19.56
CA PHE A 134 0.02 -4.37 19.74
C PHE A 134 -0.37 -2.89 19.62
N SER A 135 -1.28 -2.55 18.69
CA SER A 135 -1.73 -1.16 18.52
C SER A 135 -2.59 -0.68 19.69
N LEU A 136 -3.44 -1.55 20.26
CA LEU A 136 -4.21 -1.24 21.47
C LEU A 136 -3.29 -1.07 22.69
N LEU A 137 -2.29 -1.95 22.86
CA LEU A 137 -1.28 -1.81 23.90
C LEU A 137 -0.47 -0.52 23.73
N ALA A 138 -0.15 -0.13 22.49
CA ALA A 138 0.54 1.12 22.21
C ALA A 138 -0.30 2.34 22.63
N VAL A 139 -1.61 2.31 22.39
CA VAL A 139 -2.52 3.37 22.85
C VAL A 139 -2.55 3.43 24.37
N VAL A 140 -2.66 2.28 25.06
CA VAL A 140 -2.62 2.22 26.53
C VAL A 140 -1.28 2.76 27.07
N ALA A 141 -0.15 2.35 26.50
CA ALA A 141 1.18 2.82 26.89
C ALA A 141 1.35 4.33 26.65
N ALA A 142 0.89 4.83 25.49
CA ALA A 142 0.93 6.26 25.17
C ALA A 142 0.05 7.09 26.11
N LEU A 143 -1.10 6.56 26.50
CA LEU A 143 -2.01 7.20 27.44
C LEU A 143 -1.48 7.11 28.87
N SER A 144 -0.78 6.04 29.27
CA SER A 144 -0.29 5.83 30.65
C SER A 144 0.65 6.94 31.17
N ASP A 145 1.21 7.75 30.28
CA ASP A 145 1.96 8.97 30.57
C ASP A 145 1.04 10.17 30.96
N VAL A 146 -0.15 9.87 31.55
CA VAL A 146 -1.29 10.80 31.79
C VAL A 146 -0.91 12.02 32.63
N SER A 147 0.13 11.94 33.45
CA SER A 147 0.56 13.06 34.31
C SER A 147 1.09 14.27 33.53
N SER A 148 1.27 14.15 32.20
CA SER A 148 1.93 15.17 31.38
C SER A 148 1.05 15.76 30.25
N TYR A 149 -0.16 15.23 29.99
CA TYR A 149 -0.91 15.57 28.77
C TYR A 149 -2.43 15.63 28.95
N VAL A 150 -3.06 16.68 28.40
CA VAL A 150 -4.52 16.87 28.39
C VAL A 150 -5.04 16.64 26.98
N LEU A 151 -5.63 15.47 26.73
CA LEU A 151 -6.31 15.21 25.46
C LEU A 151 -7.62 16.01 25.42
N THR A 152 -7.57 17.21 24.82
CA THR A 152 -8.76 18.06 24.68
C THR A 152 -9.82 17.40 23.78
N GLY A 153 -11.10 17.70 23.99
CA GLY A 153 -12.18 17.24 23.11
C GLY A 153 -11.97 17.62 21.63
N GLY A 154 -11.31 18.77 21.38
CA GLY A 154 -10.91 19.19 20.05
C GLY A 154 -9.86 18.27 19.40
N ALA A 155 -8.89 17.76 20.18
CA ALA A 155 -7.90 16.80 19.70
C ALA A 155 -8.55 15.46 19.31
N VAL A 156 -9.49 14.98 20.13
CA VAL A 156 -10.28 13.77 19.83
C VAL A 156 -11.08 13.94 18.55
N LEU A 157 -11.78 15.07 18.39
CA LEU A 157 -12.53 15.37 17.17
C LEU A 157 -11.61 15.43 15.95
N SER A 158 -10.44 16.06 16.06
CA SER A 158 -9.46 16.14 14.98
C SER A 158 -8.95 14.76 14.55
N LEU A 159 -8.66 13.87 15.52
CA LEU A 159 -8.31 12.48 15.24
C LEU A 159 -9.46 11.70 14.57
N ALA A 160 -10.71 11.91 14.98
CA ALA A 160 -11.87 11.27 14.36
C ALA A 160 -12.05 11.70 12.89
N VAL A 161 -11.90 12.99 12.60
CA VAL A 161 -11.93 13.53 11.23
C VAL A 161 -10.76 12.99 10.41
N TYR A 162 -9.57 12.90 10.99
CA TYR A 162 -8.39 12.30 10.37
C TYR A 162 -8.63 10.84 9.93
N TYR A 163 -9.19 10.01 10.81
CA TYR A 163 -9.49 8.61 10.48
C TYR A 163 -10.58 8.50 9.41
N THR A 164 -11.61 9.32 9.49
CA THR A 164 -12.68 9.40 8.47
C THR A 164 -12.10 9.72 7.10
N GLY A 165 -11.16 10.67 7.05
CA GLY A 165 -10.37 11.00 5.86
C GLY A 165 -9.69 9.77 5.25
N TYR A 166 -8.97 8.98 6.06
CA TYR A 166 -8.28 7.79 5.55
C TYR A 166 -9.22 6.69 5.06
N VAL A 167 -10.33 6.43 5.78
CA VAL A 167 -11.32 5.43 5.35
C VAL A 167 -11.91 5.81 4.00
N GLY A 168 -12.32 7.07 3.83
CA GLY A 168 -12.85 7.57 2.58
C GLY A 168 -11.82 7.52 1.46
N ARG A 169 -10.61 8.03 1.72
CA ARG A 169 -9.51 8.08 0.75
C ARG A 169 -9.13 6.69 0.23
N PHE A 170 -8.87 5.72 1.11
CA PHE A 170 -8.52 4.35 0.69
C PHE A 170 -9.68 3.65 -0.02
N GLY A 171 -10.92 3.94 0.39
CA GLY A 171 -12.12 3.47 -0.30
C GLY A 171 -12.16 3.88 -1.78
N ILE A 172 -11.83 5.14 -2.09
CA ILE A 172 -11.78 5.63 -3.47
C ILE A 172 -10.52 5.17 -4.20
N MET A 173 -9.35 5.30 -3.56
CA MET A 173 -8.07 4.90 -4.15
C MET A 173 -8.05 3.43 -4.57
N SER A 174 -8.68 2.54 -3.80
CA SER A 174 -8.80 1.11 -4.14
C SER A 174 -9.70 0.82 -5.36
N LYS A 175 -10.56 1.75 -5.77
CA LYS A 175 -11.48 1.61 -6.90
C LYS A 175 -10.94 2.28 -8.17
N VAL A 176 -10.30 3.43 -8.02
CA VAL A 176 -9.95 4.32 -9.13
C VAL A 176 -8.45 4.34 -9.42
N ALA A 177 -7.62 3.92 -8.47
CA ALA A 177 -6.17 3.89 -8.59
C ALA A 177 -5.61 2.52 -8.16
N LYS A 178 -4.29 2.41 -7.96
CA LYS A 178 -3.57 1.13 -7.79
C LYS A 178 -3.78 0.17 -8.95
N THR A 179 -4.09 0.76 -10.10
CA THR A 179 -4.38 0.02 -11.32
C THR A 179 -3.09 -0.40 -11.99
N GLY A 180 -1.94 0.13 -11.53
CA GLY A 180 -0.61 -0.32 -11.93
C GLY A 180 -0.09 0.34 -13.20
N ASP A 181 -0.86 1.21 -13.81
CA ASP A 181 -0.42 2.05 -14.93
C ASP A 181 0.05 3.38 -14.38
N ALA A 182 1.31 3.68 -14.70
CA ALA A 182 1.95 4.88 -14.26
C ALA A 182 1.16 6.13 -14.66
N ASP A 183 0.51 6.18 -15.82
CA ASP A 183 -0.24 7.37 -16.23
C ASP A 183 -1.57 7.52 -15.49
N VAL A 184 -2.28 6.42 -15.19
CA VAL A 184 -3.50 6.47 -14.36
C VAL A 184 -3.16 6.82 -12.92
N ASP A 185 -2.16 6.18 -12.34
CA ASP A 185 -1.78 6.41 -10.94
C ASP A 185 -1.18 7.82 -10.75
N ARG A 186 -0.41 8.33 -11.73
CA ARG A 186 0.03 9.74 -11.76
C ARG A 186 -1.13 10.70 -11.96
N GLY A 187 -2.11 10.36 -12.82
CA GLY A 187 -3.31 11.14 -13.02
C GLY A 187 -4.16 11.23 -11.75
N TYR A 188 -4.31 10.12 -11.02
CA TYR A 188 -4.95 10.10 -9.71
C TYR A 188 -4.22 11.01 -8.73
N LEU A 189 -2.90 10.86 -8.59
CA LEU A 189 -2.10 11.68 -7.68
C LEU A 189 -2.26 13.16 -8.02
N ALA A 190 -2.14 13.52 -9.30
CA ALA A 190 -2.25 14.90 -9.76
C ALA A 190 -3.64 15.50 -9.47
N SER A 191 -4.68 14.72 -9.73
CA SER A 191 -6.08 15.13 -9.51
C SER A 191 -6.38 15.28 -8.02
N GLU A 192 -6.06 14.27 -7.21
CA GLU A 192 -6.24 14.30 -5.76
C GLU A 192 -5.43 15.46 -5.13
N MET A 193 -4.21 15.72 -5.60
CA MET A 193 -3.35 16.79 -5.07
C MET A 193 -3.94 18.17 -5.37
N ALA A 194 -4.31 18.43 -6.63
CA ALA A 194 -4.85 19.71 -7.05
C ALA A 194 -6.17 20.00 -6.34
N ILE A 195 -7.08 19.01 -6.31
CA ILE A 195 -8.39 19.14 -5.69
C ILE A 195 -8.23 19.32 -4.17
N ALA A 196 -7.44 18.48 -3.49
CA ALA A 196 -7.25 18.59 -2.04
C ALA A 196 -6.67 19.95 -1.63
N ALA A 197 -5.72 20.49 -2.40
CA ALA A 197 -5.15 21.80 -2.14
C ALA A 197 -6.19 22.93 -2.25
N VAL A 198 -7.09 22.88 -3.24
CA VAL A 198 -8.20 23.85 -3.35
C VAL A 198 -9.18 23.69 -2.19
N PHE A 199 -9.58 22.45 -1.87
CA PHE A 199 -10.46 22.18 -0.74
C PHE A 199 -9.88 22.64 0.59
N GLN A 200 -8.55 22.60 0.79
CA GLN A 200 -7.92 23.15 1.98
C GLN A 200 -8.16 24.65 2.13
N VAL A 201 -7.94 25.42 1.07
CA VAL A 201 -8.16 26.87 1.06
C VAL A 201 -9.64 27.19 1.32
N VAL A 202 -10.55 26.48 0.66
CA VAL A 202 -12.00 26.62 0.89
C VAL A 202 -12.36 26.29 2.34
N MET A 203 -11.86 25.18 2.88
CA MET A 203 -12.17 24.75 4.25
C MET A 203 -11.70 25.78 5.28
N VAL A 204 -10.50 26.32 5.11
CA VAL A 204 -9.99 27.39 5.99
C VAL A 204 -10.84 28.64 5.89
N SER A 205 -11.29 29.01 4.68
CA SER A 205 -12.11 30.22 4.49
C SER A 205 -13.41 30.21 5.31
N VAL A 206 -13.99 29.03 5.55
CA VAL A 206 -15.19 28.85 6.40
C VAL A 206 -14.92 29.17 7.88
N PHE A 207 -13.71 28.91 8.37
CA PHE A 207 -13.32 29.19 9.77
C PHE A 207 -12.73 30.60 9.97
N GLY A 208 -12.63 31.38 8.88
CA GLY A 208 -11.93 32.66 8.85
C GLY A 208 -10.44 32.49 8.53
N PHE A 209 -9.94 33.34 7.63
CA PHE A 209 -8.51 33.42 7.36
C PHE A 209 -7.80 34.07 8.54
N GLY A 210 -6.88 33.33 9.16
CA GLY A 210 -5.94 33.91 10.12
C GLY A 210 -4.86 34.74 9.42
N SER A 211 -4.07 35.47 10.21
CA SER A 211 -2.95 36.25 9.72
C SER A 211 -1.94 35.36 8.98
N PHE A 212 -1.41 35.84 7.87
CA PHE A 212 -0.39 35.11 7.12
C PHE A 212 0.92 35.05 7.91
N THR A 213 1.52 33.86 7.97
CA THR A 213 2.83 33.64 8.56
C THR A 213 3.72 32.87 7.58
N PHE A 214 4.94 33.36 7.37
CA PHE A 214 5.88 32.71 6.46
C PHE A 214 6.25 31.30 6.93
N GLY A 215 6.43 31.11 8.24
CA GLY A 215 6.67 29.79 8.83
C GLY A 215 5.55 28.79 8.51
N GLY A 216 4.28 29.20 8.67
CA GLY A 216 3.14 28.35 8.32
C GLY A 216 3.06 28.05 6.83
N PHE A 217 3.43 29.00 5.97
CA PHE A 217 3.54 28.77 4.53
C PHE A 217 4.59 27.69 4.19
N VAL A 218 5.77 27.73 4.84
CA VAL A 218 6.81 26.71 4.69
C VAL A 218 6.31 25.33 5.16
N VAL A 219 5.57 25.26 6.27
CA VAL A 219 4.90 24.01 6.72
C VAL A 219 4.03 23.44 5.61
N GLY A 220 3.25 24.28 4.92
CA GLY A 220 2.43 23.88 3.78
C GLY A 220 3.22 23.35 2.59
N LEU A 221 4.36 23.96 2.26
CA LEU A 221 5.25 23.50 1.19
C LEU A 221 5.87 22.13 1.50
N LEU A 222 6.33 21.95 2.75
CA LEU A 222 6.84 20.66 3.22
C LEU A 222 5.76 19.58 3.16
N TYR A 223 4.51 19.94 3.46
CA TYR A 223 3.38 19.02 3.30
C TYR A 223 3.14 18.64 1.83
N ALA A 224 3.22 19.57 0.90
CA ALA A 224 3.09 19.24 -0.52
C ALA A 224 4.15 18.22 -0.98
N ALA A 225 5.39 18.35 -0.50
CA ALA A 225 6.45 17.38 -0.76
C ALA A 225 6.15 16.01 -0.12
N LEU A 226 5.81 15.96 1.18
CA LEU A 226 5.51 14.69 1.87
C LEU A 226 4.29 13.99 1.26
N TYR A 227 3.31 14.76 0.76
CA TYR A 227 2.12 14.25 0.09
C TYR A 227 2.49 13.40 -1.13
N VAL A 228 3.44 13.85 -1.96
CA VAL A 228 3.86 13.14 -3.17
C VAL A 228 4.41 11.76 -2.81
N TYR A 229 5.39 11.71 -1.91
CA TYR A 229 5.99 10.46 -1.48
C TYR A 229 4.98 9.54 -0.79
N GLY A 230 4.15 10.09 0.10
CA GLY A 230 3.14 9.33 0.82
C GLY A 230 2.11 8.69 -0.11
N THR A 231 1.61 9.45 -1.08
CA THR A 231 0.64 8.96 -2.06
C THR A 231 1.25 7.92 -2.99
N LEU A 232 2.50 8.08 -3.41
CA LEU A 232 3.18 7.08 -4.23
C LEU A 232 3.46 5.77 -3.50
N ILE A 233 3.78 5.82 -2.20
CA ILE A 233 3.84 4.61 -1.36
C ILE A 233 2.49 3.89 -1.40
N TYR A 234 1.38 4.63 -1.28
CA TYR A 234 0.05 4.04 -1.33
C TYR A 234 -0.37 3.57 -2.72
N LEU A 235 0.12 4.17 -3.80
CA LEU A 235 -0.20 3.79 -5.17
C LEU A 235 0.57 2.55 -5.66
N ASP A 236 1.60 2.10 -4.93
CA ASP A 236 2.30 0.86 -5.25
C ASP A 236 1.31 -0.31 -5.37
N ARG A 237 1.57 -1.19 -6.36
CA ARG A 237 0.70 -2.32 -6.71
C ARG A 237 0.60 -3.36 -5.59
N ARG A 238 1.61 -3.44 -4.71
CA ARG A 238 1.59 -4.35 -3.56
C ARG A 238 0.37 -4.02 -2.68
N GLU A 239 -0.15 -5.05 -2.01
CA GLU A 239 -1.31 -4.90 -1.13
C GLU A 239 -1.08 -3.76 -0.10
N TYR A 240 -2.16 -3.11 0.36
CA TYR A 240 -2.07 -2.11 1.44
C TYR A 240 -1.35 -2.65 2.68
N THR A 241 -1.40 -3.97 2.90
CA THR A 241 -0.63 -4.74 3.87
C THR A 241 0.88 -4.46 3.84
N TRP A 242 1.43 -4.01 2.71
CA TRP A 242 2.83 -3.61 2.56
C TRP A 242 3.03 -2.09 2.57
N CYS A 243 2.22 -1.36 1.81
CA CYS A 243 2.36 0.09 1.66
C CYS A 243 2.08 0.85 2.97
N VAL A 244 1.07 0.43 3.73
CA VAL A 244 0.68 1.09 4.98
C VAL A 244 1.80 0.96 6.01
N PRO A 245 2.33 -0.23 6.32
CA PRO A 245 3.56 -0.39 7.08
C PRO A 245 4.71 0.54 6.71
N ALA A 246 5.10 0.56 5.43
CA ALA A 246 6.22 1.38 4.96
C ALA A 246 5.99 2.87 5.26
N ASN A 247 4.81 3.40 4.97
CA ASN A 247 4.47 4.79 5.25
C ASN A 247 4.45 5.09 6.76
N ARG A 248 3.88 4.19 7.57
CA ARG A 248 3.75 4.42 9.02
C ARG A 248 5.09 4.33 9.75
N CYS A 249 5.94 3.36 9.40
CA CYS A 249 7.31 3.28 9.90
C CYS A 249 8.09 4.57 9.60
N ALA A 250 8.04 5.03 8.35
CA ALA A 250 8.72 6.26 7.95
C ALA A 250 8.24 7.46 8.78
N SER A 251 6.91 7.62 8.96
CA SER A 251 6.37 8.71 9.77
C SER A 251 6.74 8.66 11.26
N LEU A 252 6.77 7.47 11.85
CA LEU A 252 7.09 7.30 13.27
C LEU A 252 8.56 7.55 13.53
N LEU A 253 9.43 7.06 12.64
CA LEU A 253 10.86 7.34 12.70
C LEU A 253 11.14 8.84 12.54
N SER A 254 10.46 9.51 11.59
CA SER A 254 10.54 10.98 11.45
C SER A 254 10.10 11.70 12.72
N GLY A 255 9.03 11.23 13.37
CA GLY A 255 8.56 11.77 14.63
C GLY A 255 9.57 11.67 15.77
N LEU A 256 10.22 10.51 15.90
CA LEU A 256 11.29 10.29 16.86
C LEU A 256 12.46 11.24 16.60
N VAL A 257 12.95 11.29 15.36
CA VAL A 257 14.07 12.16 14.97
C VAL A 257 13.72 13.64 15.16
N ALA A 258 12.51 14.06 14.78
CA ALA A 258 12.04 15.42 14.99
C ALA A 258 11.96 15.76 16.48
N SER A 259 11.45 14.85 17.31
CA SER A 259 11.29 15.09 18.76
C SER A 259 12.65 15.22 19.45
N PHE A 260 13.57 14.27 19.22
CA PHE A 260 14.92 14.34 19.79
C PHE A 260 15.73 15.51 19.21
N GLY A 261 15.57 15.80 17.92
CA GLY A 261 16.19 16.96 17.28
C GLY A 261 15.74 18.28 17.92
N LEU A 262 14.44 18.44 18.20
CA LEU A 262 13.93 19.60 18.94
C LEU A 262 14.47 19.65 20.37
N THR A 263 14.55 18.53 21.09
CA THR A 263 15.17 18.52 22.42
C THR A 263 16.61 19.04 22.38
N LEU A 264 17.39 18.63 21.39
CA LEU A 264 18.78 19.07 21.24
C LEU A 264 18.90 20.54 20.82
N LEU A 265 18.01 21.02 19.95
CA LEU A 265 18.12 22.35 19.34
C LEU A 265 17.41 23.46 20.15
N THR A 266 16.31 23.14 20.81
CA THR A 266 15.45 24.12 21.49
C THR A 266 15.24 23.83 22.98
N GLY A 267 15.75 22.71 23.49
CA GLY A 267 15.62 22.32 24.90
C GLY A 267 14.23 21.82 25.31
N ILE A 268 13.32 21.60 24.35
CA ILE A 268 12.00 21.02 24.62
C ILE A 268 12.16 19.61 25.20
N ALA A 269 11.38 19.27 26.23
CA ALA A 269 11.45 17.97 26.90
C ALA A 269 11.40 16.78 25.92
N ALA A 270 12.29 15.80 26.15
CA ALA A 270 12.34 14.57 25.35
C ALA A 270 11.04 13.76 25.47
N PRO A 271 10.73 12.89 24.48
CA PRO A 271 9.60 11.97 24.59
C PRO A 271 9.70 11.10 25.85
N GLY A 272 8.59 10.95 26.56
CA GLY A 272 8.52 10.12 27.77
C GLY A 272 8.70 8.63 27.49
N THR A 273 9.07 7.87 28.51
CA THR A 273 9.30 6.41 28.41
C THR A 273 8.06 5.68 27.90
N GLY A 274 6.86 6.08 28.33
CA GLY A 274 5.60 5.50 27.84
C GLY A 274 5.40 5.68 26.33
N GLN A 275 5.80 6.82 25.78
CA GLN A 275 5.73 7.07 24.33
C GLN A 275 6.76 6.26 23.54
N LEU A 276 7.96 6.05 24.09
CA LEU A 276 8.97 5.19 23.47
C LEU A 276 8.53 3.72 23.47
N ILE A 277 7.94 3.24 24.57
CA ILE A 277 7.33 1.90 24.65
C ILE A 277 6.20 1.79 23.62
N ALA A 278 5.31 2.78 23.56
CA ALA A 278 4.23 2.82 22.58
C ALA A 278 4.75 2.81 21.13
N ALA A 279 5.82 3.56 20.82
CA ALA A 279 6.46 3.53 19.51
C ALA A 279 7.01 2.15 19.17
N GLY A 280 7.68 1.48 20.12
CA GLY A 280 8.11 0.09 19.97
C GLY A 280 6.95 -0.86 19.67
N LEU A 281 5.84 -0.73 20.40
CA LEU A 281 4.63 -1.53 20.17
C LEU A 281 4.01 -1.27 18.79
N VAL A 282 3.98 -0.03 18.31
CA VAL A 282 3.52 0.26 16.94
C VAL A 282 4.47 -0.34 15.90
N PHE A 283 5.79 -0.30 16.11
CA PHE A 283 6.73 -1.00 15.22
C PHE A 283 6.47 -2.51 15.19
N MET A 284 6.15 -3.13 16.34
CA MET A 284 5.77 -4.55 16.39
C MET A 284 4.45 -4.83 15.66
N ALA A 285 3.45 -3.95 15.79
CA ALA A 285 2.21 -4.05 15.03
C ALA A 285 2.46 -3.98 13.52
N ILE A 286 3.33 -3.07 13.10
CA ILE A 286 3.72 -2.91 11.70
C ILE A 286 4.47 -4.16 11.20
N ALA A 287 5.44 -4.67 11.98
CA ALA A 287 6.18 -5.88 11.65
C ALA A 287 5.25 -7.09 11.50
N ALA A 288 4.25 -7.24 12.38
CA ALA A 288 3.25 -8.31 12.28
C ALA A 288 2.45 -8.22 10.98
N LEU A 289 2.04 -7.02 10.56
CA LEU A 289 1.34 -6.83 9.29
C LEU A 289 2.25 -7.07 8.07
N SER A 290 3.54 -6.73 8.17
CA SER A 290 4.51 -6.96 7.09
C SER A 290 4.97 -8.41 6.99
N TYR A 291 4.86 -9.20 8.05
CA TYR A 291 5.36 -10.58 8.13
C TYR A 291 4.97 -11.46 6.92
N PRO A 292 3.70 -11.51 6.46
CA PRO A 292 3.34 -12.34 5.31
C PRO A 292 4.08 -11.95 4.03
N ALA A 293 4.32 -10.66 3.81
CA ALA A 293 5.00 -10.16 2.62
C ALA A 293 6.53 -10.35 2.69
N VAL A 294 7.11 -10.33 3.89
CA VAL A 294 8.55 -10.59 4.09
C VAL A 294 8.86 -12.09 4.01
N VAL A 295 7.98 -12.93 4.59
CA VAL A 295 8.24 -14.37 4.75
C VAL A 295 7.70 -15.21 3.60
N ARG A 296 6.56 -14.82 2.99
CA ARG A 296 6.07 -15.50 1.79
C ARG A 296 6.76 -14.87 0.58
N GLY A 297 7.54 -15.66 -0.16
CA GLY A 297 8.08 -15.21 -1.43
C GLY A 297 6.97 -14.98 -2.46
N PRO A 298 7.32 -14.38 -3.61
CA PRO A 298 6.35 -13.95 -4.61
C PRO A 298 5.49 -15.12 -5.10
N VAL A 299 4.24 -14.84 -5.44
CA VAL A 299 3.24 -15.81 -5.87
C VAL A 299 3.31 -15.96 -7.39
N ILE A 300 3.59 -17.17 -7.85
CA ILE A 300 3.52 -17.55 -9.27
C ILE A 300 2.24 -18.35 -9.47
N LEU A 301 1.40 -17.90 -10.40
CA LEU A 301 0.13 -18.52 -10.75
C LEU A 301 0.20 -19.12 -12.16
N PHE A 302 0.05 -20.44 -12.26
CA PHE A 302 -0.12 -21.14 -13.54
C PHE A 302 -1.61 -21.28 -13.89
N VAL A 303 -1.99 -20.94 -15.11
CA VAL A 303 -3.39 -21.00 -15.57
C VAL A 303 -3.50 -21.80 -16.86
N CYS A 304 -4.49 -22.70 -16.91
CA CYS A 304 -4.93 -23.33 -18.16
C CYS A 304 -6.48 -23.35 -18.24
N GLY A 305 -7.07 -24.20 -19.07
CA GLY A 305 -8.53 -24.39 -19.14
C GLY A 305 -9.09 -25.02 -17.86
N GLY A 306 -8.95 -26.34 -17.71
CA GLY A 306 -9.62 -27.12 -16.65
C GLY A 306 -8.88 -27.24 -15.31
N ASN A 307 -7.61 -26.87 -15.23
CA ASN A 307 -6.75 -27.09 -14.05
C ASN A 307 -6.60 -28.56 -13.61
N THR A 308 -6.62 -29.48 -14.57
CA THR A 308 -6.44 -30.92 -14.34
C THR A 308 -5.24 -31.50 -15.06
N CYS A 309 -4.76 -30.83 -16.12
CA CYS A 309 -3.61 -31.26 -16.93
C CYS A 309 -2.47 -30.22 -16.85
N ARG A 310 -2.37 -29.33 -17.84
CA ARG A 310 -1.23 -28.42 -18.07
C ARG A 310 -0.81 -27.55 -16.87
N SER A 311 -1.73 -26.78 -16.29
CA SER A 311 -1.37 -25.90 -15.15
C SER A 311 -1.08 -26.68 -13.87
N ALA A 312 -1.65 -27.88 -13.74
CA ALA A 312 -1.37 -28.79 -12.62
C ALA A 312 0.05 -29.39 -12.75
N MET A 313 0.44 -29.84 -13.95
CA MET A 313 1.81 -30.26 -14.27
C MET A 313 2.80 -29.13 -13.98
N ALA A 314 2.53 -27.92 -14.48
CA ALA A 314 3.39 -26.77 -14.27
C ALA A 314 3.57 -26.41 -12.79
N GLU A 315 2.51 -26.46 -11.99
CA GLU A 315 2.60 -26.27 -10.54
C GLU A 315 3.49 -27.32 -9.88
N VAL A 316 3.36 -28.59 -10.26
CA VAL A 316 4.16 -29.69 -9.70
C VAL A 316 5.64 -29.51 -10.04
N PHE A 317 5.99 -29.25 -11.31
CA PHE A 317 7.37 -29.00 -11.72
C PHE A 317 7.96 -27.73 -11.07
N ALA A 318 7.15 -26.68 -10.95
CA ALA A 318 7.61 -25.42 -10.39
C ALA A 318 7.85 -25.52 -8.88
N ARG A 319 7.10 -26.34 -8.15
CA ARG A 319 7.23 -26.49 -6.68
C ARG A 319 8.62 -26.95 -6.25
N THR A 320 9.29 -27.78 -7.05
CA THR A 320 10.66 -28.23 -6.76
C THR A 320 11.71 -27.17 -7.09
N ALA A 321 11.44 -26.30 -8.06
CA ALA A 321 12.36 -25.24 -8.51
C ALA A 321 12.09 -23.85 -7.89
N SER A 322 11.00 -23.66 -7.13
CA SER A 322 10.50 -22.34 -6.76
C SER A 322 11.24 -21.65 -5.59
N GLY A 323 12.09 -22.35 -4.84
CA GLY A 323 12.75 -21.80 -3.66
C GLY A 323 11.74 -21.21 -2.66
N ARG A 324 11.85 -19.91 -2.36
CA ARG A 324 10.91 -19.18 -1.48
C ARG A 324 9.59 -18.77 -2.15
N ARG A 325 9.47 -18.88 -3.48
CA ARG A 325 8.30 -18.42 -4.25
C ARG A 325 7.13 -19.37 -4.00
N ARG A 326 5.93 -18.82 -3.83
CA ARG A 326 4.71 -19.62 -3.66
C ARG A 326 4.12 -19.95 -5.02
N VAL A 327 4.10 -21.22 -5.37
CA VAL A 327 3.49 -21.70 -6.61
C VAL A 327 2.06 -22.13 -6.38
N VAL A 328 1.15 -21.70 -7.27
CA VAL A 328 -0.24 -22.12 -7.30
C VAL A 328 -0.71 -22.29 -8.75
N SER A 329 -1.73 -23.12 -8.97
CA SER A 329 -2.42 -23.20 -10.26
C SER A 329 -3.93 -22.96 -10.16
N ALA A 330 -4.53 -22.61 -11.30
CA ALA A 330 -5.96 -22.45 -11.49
C ALA A 330 -6.36 -22.76 -12.94
N GLY A 331 -7.66 -22.73 -13.21
CA GLY A 331 -8.21 -22.90 -14.56
C GLY A 331 -9.33 -21.91 -14.86
N LEU A 332 -9.43 -21.51 -16.12
CA LEU A 332 -10.47 -20.59 -16.60
C LEU A 332 -11.88 -21.18 -16.48
N SER A 333 -11.99 -22.51 -16.60
CA SER A 333 -13.25 -23.27 -16.54
C SER A 333 -13.09 -24.53 -15.67
N ALA A 334 -12.35 -24.40 -14.56
CA ALA A 334 -12.04 -25.54 -13.70
C ALA A 334 -13.24 -25.92 -12.82
N LYS A 335 -13.49 -27.23 -12.72
CA LYS A 335 -14.40 -27.78 -11.70
C LYS A 335 -13.65 -27.88 -10.36
N PRO A 336 -13.98 -27.06 -9.35
CA PRO A 336 -13.20 -27.03 -8.11
C PRO A 336 -13.19 -28.38 -7.39
N GLY A 337 -12.03 -28.78 -6.87
CA GLY A 337 -11.86 -30.04 -6.13
C GLY A 337 -11.54 -31.26 -6.99
N SER A 338 -11.65 -31.17 -8.32
CA SER A 338 -11.30 -32.29 -9.21
C SER A 338 -9.83 -32.68 -9.08
N PRO A 339 -9.49 -33.98 -9.10
CA PRO A 339 -8.10 -34.43 -9.16
C PRO A 339 -7.48 -34.10 -10.53
N MET A 340 -6.17 -34.31 -10.65
CA MET A 340 -5.52 -34.37 -11.97
C MET A 340 -6.16 -35.46 -12.82
N SER A 341 -6.10 -35.33 -14.16
CA SER A 341 -6.54 -36.42 -15.03
C SER A 341 -5.64 -37.66 -14.81
N PRO A 342 -6.17 -38.89 -14.99
CA PRO A 342 -5.36 -40.10 -14.85
C PRO A 342 -4.10 -40.09 -15.71
N GLU A 343 -4.21 -39.63 -16.96
CA GLU A 343 -3.13 -39.55 -17.95
C GLU A 343 -2.04 -38.55 -17.52
N THR A 344 -2.47 -37.43 -16.92
CA THR A 344 -1.56 -36.45 -16.31
C THR A 344 -0.76 -37.06 -15.16
N VAL A 345 -1.40 -37.90 -14.34
CA VAL A 345 -0.73 -38.60 -13.23
C VAL A 345 0.28 -39.60 -13.77
N VAL A 346 -0.06 -40.36 -14.82
CA VAL A 346 0.85 -41.30 -15.48
C VAL A 346 2.06 -40.57 -16.06
N ALA A 347 1.85 -39.51 -16.85
CA ALA A 347 2.93 -38.73 -17.46
C ALA A 347 3.89 -38.12 -16.42
N LEU A 348 3.37 -37.62 -15.29
CA LEU A 348 4.21 -37.12 -14.21
C LEU A 348 5.03 -38.23 -13.53
N ARG A 349 4.45 -39.43 -13.37
CA ARG A 349 5.14 -40.58 -12.77
C ARG A 349 6.24 -41.13 -13.67
N GLU A 350 6.03 -41.15 -14.99
CA GLU A 350 7.05 -41.54 -15.98
C GLU A 350 8.26 -40.60 -15.93
N LEU A 351 8.05 -39.33 -15.59
CA LEU A 351 9.10 -38.35 -15.33
C LEU A 351 9.66 -38.40 -13.90
N GLY A 352 9.34 -39.44 -13.12
CA GLY A 352 9.85 -39.67 -11.77
C GLY A 352 9.20 -38.79 -10.69
N ILE A 353 8.07 -38.15 -10.98
CA ILE A 353 7.37 -37.28 -10.03
C ILE A 353 6.09 -37.93 -9.53
N SER A 354 5.89 -37.97 -8.23
CA SER A 354 4.63 -38.41 -7.64
C SER A 354 3.71 -37.22 -7.37
N PRO A 355 2.67 -36.96 -8.19
CA PRO A 355 1.73 -35.87 -7.92
C PRO A 355 0.77 -36.26 -6.79
N ASN A 356 0.87 -35.59 -5.65
CA ASN A 356 -0.05 -35.75 -4.53
C ASN A 356 -0.65 -34.40 -4.10
N GLY A 357 -1.92 -34.41 -3.68
CA GLY A 357 -2.58 -33.26 -3.05
C GLY A 357 -3.01 -32.15 -4.01
N HIS A 358 -3.04 -32.39 -5.32
CA HIS A 358 -3.65 -31.46 -6.26
C HIS A 358 -5.18 -31.49 -6.17
N ALA A 359 -5.78 -30.32 -6.22
CA ALA A 359 -7.22 -30.15 -6.35
C ALA A 359 -7.47 -28.94 -7.23
N ALA A 360 -8.21 -29.13 -8.31
CA ALA A 360 -8.49 -28.10 -9.29
C ALA A 360 -9.18 -26.89 -8.65
N ARG A 361 -8.88 -25.69 -9.14
CA ARG A 361 -9.41 -24.41 -8.65
C ARG A 361 -9.86 -23.53 -9.81
N GLN A 362 -11.06 -22.98 -9.69
CA GLN A 362 -11.55 -21.95 -10.59
C GLN A 362 -10.72 -20.67 -10.43
N LEU A 363 -10.23 -20.12 -11.54
CA LEU A 363 -9.56 -18.83 -11.54
C LEU A 363 -10.53 -17.75 -11.08
N THR A 364 -10.08 -16.90 -10.16
CA THR A 364 -10.86 -15.76 -9.66
C THR A 364 -10.08 -14.46 -9.82
N PRO A 365 -10.75 -13.30 -9.94
CA PRO A 365 -10.07 -12.00 -9.95
C PRO A 365 -9.15 -11.78 -8.76
N GLY A 366 -9.53 -12.28 -7.58
CA GLY A 366 -8.70 -12.21 -6.37
C GLY A 366 -7.43 -13.08 -6.42
N MET A 367 -7.39 -14.13 -7.25
CA MET A 367 -6.16 -14.90 -7.49
C MET A 367 -5.23 -14.15 -8.44
N ILE A 368 -5.78 -13.57 -9.50
CA ILE A 368 -5.04 -12.73 -10.46
C ILE A 368 -4.39 -11.55 -9.72
N ALA A 369 -5.14 -10.86 -8.86
CA ALA A 369 -4.65 -9.71 -8.11
C ALA A 369 -3.56 -10.05 -7.07
N ARG A 370 -3.50 -11.30 -6.60
CA ARG A 370 -2.52 -11.77 -5.62
C ARG A 370 -1.27 -12.40 -6.25
N ALA A 371 -1.30 -12.65 -7.56
CA ALA A 371 -0.18 -13.22 -8.28
C ALA A 371 0.81 -12.12 -8.66
N ASP A 372 2.08 -12.29 -8.28
CA ASP A 372 3.17 -11.42 -8.74
C ASP A 372 3.55 -11.74 -10.19
N ARG A 373 3.34 -12.99 -10.62
CA ARG A 373 3.55 -13.47 -11.99
C ARG A 373 2.51 -14.51 -12.37
N ILE A 374 1.98 -14.41 -13.59
CA ILE A 374 1.02 -15.36 -14.15
C ILE A 374 1.61 -15.98 -15.41
N TYR A 375 1.58 -17.31 -15.47
CA TYR A 375 1.94 -18.08 -16.65
C TYR A 375 0.73 -18.82 -17.21
N VAL A 376 0.44 -18.58 -18.49
CA VAL A 376 -0.62 -19.26 -19.23
C VAL A 376 -0.03 -20.21 -20.27
N MET A 377 -0.86 -21.10 -20.80
CA MET A 377 -0.42 -22.10 -21.79
C MET A 377 -0.58 -21.61 -23.23
N THR A 378 -1.51 -20.69 -23.48
CA THR A 378 -1.81 -20.18 -24.82
C THR A 378 -2.05 -18.67 -24.83
N ASP A 379 -1.85 -18.04 -25.98
CA ASP A 379 -2.07 -16.59 -26.14
C ASP A 379 -3.55 -16.21 -26.02
N GLU A 380 -4.46 -17.12 -26.37
CA GLU A 380 -5.89 -16.95 -26.11
C GLU A 380 -6.19 -16.81 -24.60
N GLN A 381 -5.59 -17.67 -23.79
CA GLN A 381 -5.72 -17.59 -22.32
C GLN A 381 -5.11 -16.29 -21.80
N ARG A 382 -3.98 -15.86 -22.37
CA ARG A 382 -3.38 -14.56 -22.06
C ARG A 382 -4.35 -13.42 -22.33
N ALA A 383 -4.95 -13.39 -23.52
CA ALA A 383 -5.92 -12.39 -23.92
C ALA A 383 -7.16 -12.41 -23.02
N GLY A 384 -7.69 -13.58 -22.66
CA GLY A 384 -8.82 -13.72 -21.75
C GLY A 384 -8.55 -13.18 -20.35
N ILE A 385 -7.37 -13.47 -19.78
CA ILE A 385 -6.97 -12.91 -18.49
C ILE A 385 -6.77 -11.39 -18.60
N LEU A 386 -6.14 -10.90 -19.67
CA LEU A 386 -5.94 -9.47 -19.89
C LEU A 386 -7.25 -8.73 -20.18
N ALA A 387 -8.29 -9.38 -20.69
CA ALA A 387 -9.61 -8.75 -20.81
C ALA A 387 -10.23 -8.46 -19.44
N ILE A 388 -10.01 -9.35 -18.46
CA ILE A 388 -10.52 -9.23 -17.08
C ILE A 388 -9.60 -8.33 -16.24
N ALA A 389 -8.29 -8.49 -16.40
CA ALA A 389 -7.24 -7.81 -15.67
C ALA A 389 -6.13 -7.36 -16.64
N PRO A 390 -6.32 -6.24 -17.37
CA PRO A 390 -5.43 -5.78 -18.45
C PRO A 390 -3.97 -5.55 -18.09
N ARG A 391 -3.64 -5.58 -16.80
CA ARG A 391 -2.33 -5.20 -16.27
C ARG A 391 -1.73 -6.26 -15.34
N ALA A 392 -2.36 -7.44 -15.28
CA ALA A 392 -1.75 -8.61 -14.71
C ALA A 392 -0.46 -8.95 -15.48
N ASP A 393 0.60 -9.33 -14.77
CA ASP A 393 1.85 -9.75 -15.40
C ASP A 393 1.68 -11.17 -15.94
N VAL A 394 1.09 -11.28 -17.13
CA VAL A 394 0.74 -12.53 -17.81
C VAL A 394 1.65 -12.74 -19.01
N SER A 395 2.34 -13.88 -19.01
CA SER A 395 3.13 -14.35 -20.15
C SER A 395 2.86 -15.82 -20.42
N LEU A 396 3.12 -16.28 -21.63
CA LEU A 396 3.17 -17.71 -21.92
C LEU A 396 4.23 -18.39 -21.03
N VAL A 397 3.95 -19.59 -20.54
CA VAL A 397 4.96 -20.38 -19.82
C VAL A 397 6.15 -20.66 -20.74
N ASP A 398 5.86 -21.03 -21.99
CA ASP A 398 6.83 -21.25 -23.06
C ASP A 398 6.90 -20.01 -23.97
N PRO A 399 8.04 -19.30 -24.04
CA PRO A 399 8.21 -18.16 -24.95
C PRO A 399 8.15 -18.53 -26.44
N SER A 400 8.34 -19.80 -26.79
CA SER A 400 8.36 -20.24 -28.20
C SER A 400 6.96 -20.35 -28.81
N GLY A 401 5.91 -20.35 -27.99
CA GLY A 401 4.52 -20.33 -28.44
C GLY A 401 3.59 -21.19 -27.59
N ASP A 402 2.39 -21.40 -28.10
CA ASP A 402 1.32 -22.12 -27.41
C ASP A 402 1.67 -23.59 -27.13
N ILE A 403 1.26 -24.06 -25.95
CA ILE A 403 1.30 -25.48 -25.56
C ILE A 403 -0.11 -26.08 -25.79
N PRO A 404 -0.26 -27.01 -26.76
CA PRO A 404 -1.53 -27.68 -27.06
C PRO A 404 -2.15 -28.35 -25.83
N ASP A 405 -3.49 -28.43 -25.79
CA ASP A 405 -4.18 -29.15 -24.73
C ASP A 405 -4.17 -30.66 -25.00
N PRO A 406 -3.59 -31.51 -24.13
CA PRO A 406 -3.60 -32.96 -24.35
C PRO A 406 -4.95 -33.61 -24.02
N HIS A 407 -5.90 -32.87 -23.47
CA HIS A 407 -7.19 -33.42 -23.05
C HIS A 407 -7.96 -34.06 -24.23
N GLY A 408 -8.29 -35.35 -24.10
CA GLY A 408 -9.00 -36.13 -25.13
C GLY A 408 -8.08 -36.81 -26.15
N HIS A 409 -6.75 -36.68 -25.98
CA HIS A 409 -5.74 -37.38 -26.78
C HIS A 409 -5.17 -38.60 -26.03
N ASP A 410 -4.26 -39.32 -26.69
CA ASP A 410 -3.59 -40.51 -26.15
C ASP A 410 -2.53 -40.17 -25.09
N GLN A 411 -2.01 -41.20 -24.41
CA GLN A 411 -1.03 -41.04 -23.33
C GLN A 411 0.27 -40.37 -23.80
N ASP A 412 0.70 -40.63 -25.03
CA ASP A 412 1.91 -40.05 -25.60
C ASP A 412 1.79 -38.52 -25.70
N ALA A 413 0.62 -38.00 -26.09
CA ALA A 413 0.37 -36.55 -26.08
C ALA A 413 0.48 -35.93 -24.69
N PHE A 414 0.10 -36.64 -23.62
CA PHE A 414 0.30 -36.18 -22.24
C PHE A 414 1.78 -36.20 -21.84
N GLY A 415 2.53 -37.22 -22.26
CA GLY A 415 3.97 -37.33 -22.06
C GLY A 415 4.73 -36.17 -22.69
N ASP A 416 4.48 -35.92 -23.98
CA ASP A 416 5.09 -34.81 -24.73
C ASP A 416 4.75 -33.45 -24.10
N CYS A 417 3.49 -33.26 -23.72
CA CYS A 417 3.04 -32.05 -23.03
C CYS A 417 3.77 -31.86 -21.69
N ALA A 418 3.93 -32.92 -20.91
CA ALA A 418 4.61 -32.87 -19.61
C ALA A 418 6.10 -32.50 -19.76
N VAL A 419 6.80 -33.07 -20.75
CA VAL A 419 8.21 -32.74 -21.05
C VAL A 419 8.34 -31.26 -21.43
N ARG A 420 7.49 -30.77 -22.35
CA ARG A 420 7.53 -29.37 -22.79
C ARG A 420 7.26 -28.40 -21.64
N ILE A 421 6.29 -28.71 -20.77
CA ILE A 421 5.99 -27.88 -19.59
C ILE A 421 7.15 -27.88 -18.61
N ARG A 422 7.76 -29.04 -18.32
CA ARG A 422 8.93 -29.14 -17.43
C ARG A 422 10.05 -28.22 -17.89
N ASP A 423 10.37 -28.26 -19.18
CA ASP A 423 11.49 -27.50 -19.75
C ASP A 423 11.19 -26.00 -19.75
N ALA A 424 9.96 -25.60 -20.13
CA ALA A 424 9.50 -24.22 -20.08
C ALA A 424 9.49 -23.65 -18.65
N VAL A 425 8.99 -24.43 -17.67
CA VAL A 425 9.00 -24.04 -16.26
C VAL A 425 10.43 -23.86 -15.74
N SER A 426 11.33 -24.77 -16.09
CA SER A 426 12.74 -24.70 -15.69
C SER A 426 13.40 -23.43 -16.24
N ALA A 427 13.19 -23.13 -17.53
CA ALA A 427 13.69 -21.91 -18.17
C ALA A 427 13.11 -20.60 -17.56
N ARG A 428 11.88 -20.64 -17.02
CA ARG A 428 11.25 -19.48 -16.38
C ARG A 428 11.70 -19.25 -14.94
N LEU A 429 12.02 -20.30 -14.18
CA LEU A 429 12.17 -20.23 -12.72
C LEU A 429 13.61 -20.33 -12.22
N VAL A 430 14.51 -20.92 -13.00
CA VAL A 430 15.94 -20.96 -12.71
C VAL A 430 16.58 -19.67 -13.24
N PRO A 431 17.25 -18.84 -12.41
CA PRO A 431 18.00 -17.71 -12.92
C PRO A 431 19.10 -18.20 -13.87
N ALA A 432 19.27 -17.54 -15.01
CA ALA A 432 20.47 -17.68 -15.83
C ALA A 432 21.72 -17.23 -15.07
#